data_AF-A0A9P8F3D6-F1
#
_entry.id   AF-A0A9P8F3D6-F1
#
_cell.length_a   1.000
_cell.length_b   1.000
_cell.length_c   1.000
_cell.angle_alpha   90.00
_cell.angle_beta   90.00
_cell.angle_gamma   90.00
#
_symmetry.space_group_name_H-M   'P 1'
#
loop_
_entity.id
_entity.type
_entity.pdbx_description
1 polymer ?
#
loop_
_entity_poly.entity_id
_entity_poly.type
_entity_poly.pdbx_seq_one_letter_code
_entity_poly.pdbx_strand_id
1 'polypeptide(L)'
;QLNADDDNFITRWMYSHGWKIAMQYHKACEVQTTLEDSPKYLKQCLRWVRSNWRSNLTSMFVERHYWRSTPWTTYAVFQTTLTAWAFTDFLIFFLFYKATEDLPAGTRQRILIAIGVWIFVFAKSIKLYGHWIRYPADLLMLPCSILFGHVHGFIKLAGLLTLSATSWGSRDGADEDNQYRMIKLPPYDTDDLEASLPLAPNSATPLTMTQHPPPYKKHEPDETCPLQGHYSHD
;
A
#
# COMPACT_ATOMS: atom_id res chain seq x y z
N GLN A 1 18.15 4.55 5.90
CA GLN A 1 16.91 5.16 5.36
C GLN A 1 16.04 4.03 4.83
N LEU A 2 14.72 4.07 5.05
CA LEU A 2 13.77 3.09 4.50
C LEU A 2 13.56 3.35 2.99
N ASN A 3 13.58 2.29 2.17
CA ASN A 3 13.26 2.34 0.76
C ASN A 3 11.74 2.43 0.54
N ALA A 4 11.35 2.76 -0.70
CA ALA A 4 9.95 2.66 -1.09
C ALA A 4 9.56 1.17 -1.09
N ASP A 5 8.39 0.82 -0.51
CA ASP A 5 7.85 -0.55 -0.44
C ASP A 5 8.39 -1.43 0.73
N ASP A 6 9.11 -0.83 1.69
CA ASP A 6 9.67 -1.55 2.84
C ASP A 6 8.61 -2.15 3.77
N ASP A 7 7.50 -1.45 3.98
CA ASP A 7 6.36 -1.91 4.78
C ASP A 7 5.74 -3.20 4.23
N ASN A 8 5.55 -3.25 2.91
CA ASN A 8 5.10 -4.44 2.21
C ASN A 8 6.11 -5.58 2.26
N PHE A 9 7.42 -5.28 2.13
CA PHE A 9 8.46 -6.28 2.24
C PHE A 9 8.50 -6.91 3.64
N ILE A 10 8.54 -6.09 4.70
CA ILE A 10 8.58 -6.55 6.09
C ILE A 10 7.35 -7.41 6.39
N THR A 11 6.16 -6.97 5.94
CA THR A 11 4.93 -7.74 6.11
C THR A 11 5.03 -9.11 5.46
N ARG A 12 5.52 -9.20 4.21
CA ARG A 12 5.70 -10.48 3.51
C ARG A 12 6.74 -11.37 4.19
N TRP A 13 7.84 -10.78 4.64
CA TRP A 13 8.87 -11.49 5.38
C TRP A 13 8.33 -12.07 6.70
N MET A 14 7.52 -11.33 7.45
CA MET A 14 6.89 -11.84 8.68
C MET A 14 6.00 -13.05 8.40
N TYR A 15 5.14 -12.98 7.39
CA TYR A 15 4.27 -14.10 7.00
C TYR A 15 5.06 -15.32 6.52
N SER A 16 6.13 -15.12 5.75
CA SER A 16 6.96 -16.24 5.27
C SER A 16 7.69 -16.98 6.40
N HIS A 17 7.90 -16.32 7.55
CA HIS A 17 8.51 -16.90 8.75
C HIS A 17 7.47 -17.35 9.79
N GLY A 18 6.19 -17.43 9.42
CA GLY A 18 5.13 -17.95 10.28
C GLY A 18 4.64 -16.99 11.37
N TRP A 19 5.08 -15.73 11.36
CA TRP A 19 4.57 -14.72 12.27
C TRP A 19 3.12 -14.35 11.92
N LYS A 20 2.32 -14.09 12.95
CA LYS A 20 0.94 -13.63 12.81
C LYS A 20 0.86 -12.14 13.09
N ILE A 21 0.08 -11.43 12.28
CA ILE A 21 -0.17 -10.00 12.44
C ILE A 21 -1.62 -9.82 12.88
N ALA A 22 -1.83 -9.05 13.94
CA ALA A 22 -3.16 -8.67 14.42
C ALA A 22 -3.33 -7.15 14.31
N MET A 23 -4.51 -6.72 13.85
CA MET A 23 -4.86 -5.31 13.75
C MET A 23 -5.64 -4.89 15.00
N GLN A 24 -5.21 -3.83 15.66
CA GLN A 24 -5.93 -3.26 16.81
C GLN A 24 -6.88 -2.17 16.32
N TYR A 25 -8.18 -2.36 16.58
CA TYR A 25 -9.23 -1.41 16.19
C TYR A 25 -9.66 -0.61 17.41
N HIS A 26 -9.02 0.54 17.63
CA HIS A 26 -9.40 1.47 18.69
C HIS A 26 -9.20 2.90 18.23
N LYS A 27 -10.09 3.82 18.68
CA LYS A 27 -10.02 5.24 18.30
C LYS A 27 -8.70 5.90 18.71
N ALA A 28 -8.11 5.48 19.84
CA ALA A 28 -6.80 5.96 20.29
C ALA A 28 -5.62 5.46 19.44
N CYS A 29 -5.83 4.44 18.60
CA CYS A 29 -4.83 3.88 17.69
C CYS A 29 -5.07 4.33 16.23
N GLU A 30 -5.97 5.28 16.01
CA GLU A 30 -6.28 5.79 14.68
C GLU A 30 -5.12 6.65 14.15
N VAL A 31 -4.50 6.19 13.06
CA VAL A 31 -3.46 6.95 12.36
C VAL A 31 -4.12 7.73 11.24
N GLN A 32 -3.99 9.06 11.29
CA GLN A 32 -4.45 9.95 10.24
C GLN A 32 -3.26 10.37 9.38
N THR A 33 -3.41 10.19 8.06
CA THR A 33 -2.38 10.58 7.10
C THR A 33 -2.82 11.85 6.40
N THR A 34 -2.09 12.94 6.63
CA THR A 34 -2.26 14.16 5.83
C THR A 34 -1.79 13.89 4.41
N LEU A 35 -2.69 14.07 3.46
CA LEU A 35 -2.39 13.95 2.03
C LEU A 35 -1.75 15.24 1.52
N GLU A 36 -0.90 15.10 0.51
CA GLU A 36 -0.36 16.24 -0.22
C GLU A 36 -1.50 17.01 -0.92
N ASP A 37 -1.52 18.33 -0.76
CA ASP A 37 -2.55 19.23 -1.35
C ASP A 37 -2.16 19.76 -2.74
N SER A 38 -0.92 19.54 -3.15
CA SER A 38 -0.37 19.99 -4.43
C SER A 38 -0.50 18.92 -5.53
N PRO A 39 -0.21 19.25 -6.81
CA PRO A 39 -0.15 18.27 -7.90
C PRO A 39 0.85 17.12 -7.64
N LYS A 40 1.74 17.25 -6.64
CA LYS A 40 2.60 16.15 -6.18
C LYS A 40 1.79 14.97 -5.63
N TYR A 41 0.53 15.16 -5.24
CA TYR A 41 -0.38 14.08 -4.83
C TYR A 41 -0.52 13.00 -5.90
N LEU A 42 -0.52 13.35 -7.19
CA LEU A 42 -0.58 12.37 -8.27
C LEU A 42 0.70 11.52 -8.34
N LYS A 43 1.87 12.12 -8.06
CA LYS A 43 3.14 11.37 -7.97
C LYS A 43 3.12 10.41 -6.78
N GLN A 44 2.54 10.84 -5.65
CA GLN A 44 2.34 9.99 -4.48
C GLN A 44 1.42 8.80 -4.79
N CYS A 45 0.28 9.03 -5.46
CA CYS A 45 -0.63 7.97 -5.91
C CYS A 45 0.08 6.98 -6.83
N LEU A 46 0.86 7.47 -7.80
CA LEU A 46 1.59 6.64 -8.73
C LEU A 46 2.63 5.75 -8.02
N ARG A 47 3.34 6.28 -7.01
CA ARG A 47 4.26 5.52 -6.17
C ARG A 47 3.55 4.40 -5.41
N TRP A 48 2.42 4.69 -4.77
CA TRP A 48 1.63 3.70 -4.04
C TRP A 48 1.09 2.60 -4.95
N VAL A 49 0.60 2.98 -6.13
CA VAL A 49 0.13 2.03 -7.15
C VAL A 49 1.24 1.08 -7.59
N ARG A 50 2.46 1.57 -7.87
CA ARG A 50 3.58 0.70 -8.27
C ARG A 50 3.96 -0.29 -7.16
N SER A 51 3.97 0.18 -5.92
CA SER A 51 4.25 -0.63 -4.73
C SER A 51 3.19 -1.73 -4.57
N ASN A 52 1.90 -1.37 -4.68
CA ASN A 52 0.79 -2.32 -4.69
C ASN A 52 0.93 -3.38 -5.79
N TRP A 53 1.28 -2.99 -7.02
CA TRP A 53 1.50 -3.95 -8.10
C TRP A 53 2.62 -4.93 -7.79
N ARG A 54 3.80 -4.45 -7.38
CA ARG A 54 4.95 -5.30 -7.08
C ARG A 54 4.65 -6.24 -5.92
N SER A 55 4.18 -5.70 -4.80
CA SER A 55 3.88 -6.47 -3.60
C SER A 55 2.80 -7.52 -3.86
N ASN A 56 1.64 -7.12 -4.41
CA ASN A 56 0.51 -8.05 -4.58
C ASN A 56 0.80 -9.15 -5.61
N LEU A 57 1.50 -8.84 -6.71
CA LEU A 57 1.91 -9.86 -7.68
C LEU A 57 2.92 -10.84 -7.08
N THR A 58 3.86 -10.34 -6.27
CA THR A 58 4.84 -11.20 -5.59
C THR A 58 4.13 -12.14 -4.61
N SER A 59 3.24 -11.61 -3.77
CA SER A 59 2.44 -12.41 -2.83
C SER A 59 1.63 -13.51 -3.53
N MET A 60 0.97 -13.20 -4.66
CA MET A 60 0.14 -14.18 -5.37
C MET A 60 0.92 -15.22 -6.17
N PHE A 61 1.96 -14.80 -6.90
CA PHE A 61 2.58 -15.64 -7.93
C PHE A 61 3.98 -16.13 -7.59
N VAL A 62 4.71 -15.44 -6.73
CA VAL A 62 6.06 -15.84 -6.29
C VAL A 62 5.95 -16.61 -4.98
N GLU A 63 5.36 -15.99 -3.96
CA GLU A 63 5.35 -16.54 -2.60
C GLU A 63 4.24 -17.57 -2.38
N ARG A 64 3.06 -17.38 -3.00
CA ARG A 64 1.92 -18.33 -3.13
C ARG A 64 1.29 -18.87 -1.84
N HIS A 65 1.98 -18.86 -0.70
CA HIS A 65 1.50 -19.40 0.56
C HIS A 65 0.23 -18.69 1.06
N TYR A 66 0.06 -17.41 0.67
CA TYR A 66 -1.15 -16.62 0.94
C TYR A 66 -2.45 -17.24 0.46
N TRP A 67 -2.43 -18.00 -0.65
CA TRP A 67 -3.61 -18.71 -1.14
C TRP A 67 -4.16 -19.71 -0.13
N ARG A 68 -3.31 -20.24 0.75
CA ARG A 68 -3.68 -21.22 1.79
C ARG A 68 -3.82 -20.57 3.16
N SER A 69 -2.92 -19.66 3.53
CA SER A 69 -2.92 -19.05 4.86
C SER A 69 -3.96 -17.94 5.02
N THR A 70 -4.18 -17.12 3.99
CA THR A 70 -5.10 -15.97 4.03
C THR A 70 -5.91 -15.88 2.73
N PRO A 71 -6.72 -16.91 2.39
CA PRO A 71 -7.43 -16.97 1.12
C PRO A 71 -8.34 -15.76 0.91
N TRP A 72 -8.90 -15.22 1.99
CA TRP A 72 -9.78 -14.06 1.91
C TRP A 72 -9.07 -12.77 1.58
N THR A 73 -7.88 -12.54 2.16
CA THR A 73 -7.00 -11.42 1.77
C THR A 73 -6.55 -11.57 0.33
N THR A 74 -6.21 -12.79 -0.10
CA THR A 74 -5.80 -13.04 -1.49
C THR A 74 -6.91 -12.71 -2.49
N TYR A 75 -8.15 -13.09 -2.19
CA TYR A 75 -9.31 -12.73 -3.00
C TYR A 75 -9.63 -11.23 -2.95
N ALA A 76 -9.82 -10.67 -1.75
CA ALA A 76 -10.36 -9.32 -1.59
C ALA A 76 -9.33 -8.20 -1.84
N VAL A 77 -8.03 -8.48 -1.67
CA VAL A 77 -6.96 -7.48 -1.76
C VAL A 77 -6.04 -7.78 -2.93
N PHE A 78 -5.41 -8.95 -2.97
CA PHE A 78 -4.38 -9.18 -3.98
C PHE A 78 -4.96 -9.34 -5.39
N GLN A 79 -6.01 -10.15 -5.54
CA GLN A 79 -6.67 -10.38 -6.83
C GLN A 79 -7.28 -9.09 -7.41
N THR A 80 -7.77 -8.17 -6.56
CA THR A 80 -8.34 -6.89 -7.02
C THR A 80 -7.31 -6.00 -7.72
N THR A 81 -6.01 -6.23 -7.51
CA THR A 81 -4.93 -5.64 -8.33
C THR A 81 -5.13 -5.96 -9.80
N LEU A 82 -5.55 -7.18 -10.14
CA LEU A 82 -5.77 -7.63 -11.52
C LEU A 82 -7.19 -7.37 -12.03
N THR A 83 -8.21 -7.35 -11.17
CA THR A 83 -9.61 -7.33 -11.60
C THR A 83 -10.32 -5.99 -11.40
N ALA A 84 -9.89 -5.16 -10.44
CA ALA A 84 -10.53 -3.87 -10.17
C ALA A 84 -10.01 -2.78 -11.13
N TRP A 85 -10.47 -2.80 -12.37
CA TRP A 85 -10.18 -1.79 -13.37
C TRP A 85 -11.39 -0.90 -13.64
N ALA A 86 -11.14 0.39 -13.89
CA ALA A 86 -12.20 1.34 -14.23
C ALA A 86 -12.92 1.01 -15.55
N PHE A 87 -12.23 0.35 -16.51
CA PHE A 87 -12.85 -0.05 -17.77
C PHE A 87 -13.81 -1.24 -17.61
N THR A 88 -13.63 -2.07 -16.58
CA THR A 88 -14.49 -3.23 -16.32
C THR A 88 -15.92 -2.79 -16.03
N ASP A 89 -16.13 -1.67 -15.35
CA ASP A 89 -17.46 -1.13 -15.06
C ASP A 89 -18.23 -0.79 -16.33
N PHE A 90 -17.57 -0.09 -17.28
CA PHE A 90 -18.16 0.25 -18.57
C PHE A 90 -18.42 -0.98 -19.43
N LEU A 91 -17.51 -1.96 -19.40
CA LEU A 91 -17.70 -3.23 -20.11
C LEU A 91 -18.89 -4.00 -19.55
N ILE A 92 -19.02 -4.12 -18.23
CA ILE A 92 -20.17 -4.80 -17.60
C ILE A 92 -21.46 -4.09 -17.98
N PHE A 93 -21.51 -2.76 -17.88
CA PHE A 93 -22.69 -1.99 -18.26
C PHE A 93 -23.06 -2.18 -19.74
N PHE A 94 -22.07 -2.18 -20.64
CA PHE A 94 -22.27 -2.44 -22.06
C PHE A 94 -22.78 -3.87 -22.32
N LEU A 95 -22.26 -4.87 -21.60
CA LEU A 95 -22.75 -6.24 -21.70
C LEU A 95 -24.21 -6.36 -21.25
N PHE A 96 -24.63 -5.65 -20.20
CA PHE A 96 -26.04 -5.58 -19.81
C PHE A 96 -26.90 -4.86 -20.87
N TYR A 97 -26.38 -3.78 -21.46
CA TYR A 97 -27.04 -3.09 -22.57
C TYR A 97 -27.30 -4.02 -23.75
N LYS A 98 -26.32 -4.90 -24.07
CA LYS A 98 -26.46 -5.92 -25.12
C LYS A 98 -27.34 -7.08 -24.73
N ALA A 99 -27.25 -7.59 -23.51
CA ALA A 99 -28.06 -8.69 -23.02
C ALA A 99 -29.56 -8.35 -22.91
N THR A 100 -29.91 -7.06 -22.92
CA THR A 100 -31.29 -6.57 -22.78
C THR A 100 -31.88 -6.03 -24.10
N GLU A 101 -31.23 -6.28 -25.24
CA GLU A 101 -31.60 -5.71 -26.54
C GLU A 101 -33.01 -6.14 -27.00
N ASP A 102 -33.40 -7.39 -26.72
CA ASP A 102 -34.70 -7.97 -27.11
C ASP A 102 -35.86 -7.64 -26.14
N LEU A 103 -35.58 -6.93 -25.04
CA LEU A 103 -36.60 -6.62 -24.03
C LEU A 103 -37.45 -5.40 -24.42
N PRO A 104 -38.73 -5.36 -23.98
CA PRO A 104 -39.57 -4.17 -24.13
C PRO A 104 -38.90 -2.92 -23.56
N ALA A 105 -39.01 -1.79 -24.26
CA ALA A 105 -38.28 -0.55 -23.96
C ALA A 105 -38.39 -0.09 -22.50
N GLY A 106 -39.61 -0.12 -21.93
CA GLY A 106 -39.83 0.28 -20.53
C GLY A 106 -39.19 -0.66 -19.51
N THR A 107 -39.10 -1.96 -19.81
CA THR A 107 -38.41 -2.93 -18.94
C THR A 107 -36.89 -2.78 -19.07
N ARG A 108 -36.40 -2.64 -20.30
CA ARG A 108 -34.99 -2.38 -20.59
C ARG A 108 -34.47 -1.14 -19.87
N GLN A 109 -35.19 -0.02 -19.97
CA GLN A 109 -34.78 1.23 -19.31
C GLN A 109 -34.67 1.07 -17.79
N ARG A 110 -35.64 0.39 -17.14
CA ARG A 110 -35.60 0.15 -15.69
C ARG A 110 -34.39 -0.71 -15.28
N ILE A 111 -34.09 -1.76 -16.04
CA ILE A 111 -32.92 -2.61 -15.79
C ILE A 111 -31.63 -1.80 -15.96
N LEU A 112 -31.51 -1.01 -17.03
CA LEU A 112 -30.31 -0.20 -17.29
C LEU A 112 -30.10 0.90 -16.24
N ILE A 113 -31.17 1.52 -15.76
CA ILE A 113 -31.06 2.48 -14.64
C ILE A 113 -30.62 1.75 -13.37
N ALA A 114 -31.27 0.63 -13.02
CA ALA A 114 -30.95 -0.13 -11.81
C ALA A 114 -29.49 -0.62 -11.82
N ILE A 115 -29.02 -1.19 -12.93
CA ILE A 115 -27.65 -1.67 -13.04
C ILE A 115 -26.65 -0.52 -13.11
N GLY A 116 -27.01 0.62 -13.73
CA GLY A 116 -26.18 1.82 -13.73
C GLY A 116 -25.98 2.38 -12.32
N VAL A 117 -27.05 2.50 -11.55
CA VAL A 117 -26.98 2.92 -10.14
C VAL A 117 -26.17 1.91 -9.31
N TRP A 118 -26.38 0.62 -9.52
CA TRP A 118 -25.63 -0.43 -8.84
C TRP A 118 -24.12 -0.34 -9.10
N ILE A 119 -23.71 -0.25 -10.36
CA ILE A 119 -22.30 -0.25 -10.77
C ILE A 119 -21.60 1.06 -10.41
N PHE A 120 -22.19 2.20 -10.80
CA PHE A 120 -21.51 3.49 -10.75
C PHE A 120 -21.70 4.22 -9.43
N VAL A 121 -22.72 3.89 -8.62
CA VAL A 121 -23.00 4.54 -7.34
C VAL A 121 -22.80 3.59 -6.17
N PHE A 122 -23.56 2.50 -6.10
CA PHE A 122 -23.54 1.61 -4.93
C PHE A 122 -22.18 0.91 -4.76
N ALA A 123 -21.69 0.24 -5.81
CA ALA A 123 -20.41 -0.48 -5.76
C ALA A 123 -19.21 0.44 -5.49
N LYS A 124 -19.29 1.72 -5.90
CA LYS A 124 -18.24 2.72 -5.66
C LYS A 124 -18.27 3.34 -4.26
N SER A 125 -19.42 3.29 -3.60
CA SER A 125 -19.63 3.95 -2.31
C SER A 125 -19.52 3.01 -1.11
N ILE A 126 -19.65 1.70 -1.29
CA ILE A 126 -19.74 0.72 -0.18
C ILE A 126 -18.57 0.82 0.82
N LYS A 127 -17.35 1.10 0.36
CA LYS A 127 -16.16 1.25 1.23
C LYS A 127 -16.19 2.53 2.08
N LEU A 128 -16.95 3.54 1.67
CA LEU A 128 -17.05 4.85 2.33
C LEU A 128 -18.15 4.90 3.39
N TYR A 129 -19.02 3.88 3.50
CA TYR A 129 -20.17 3.92 4.41
C TYR A 129 -19.74 4.09 5.87
N GLY A 130 -18.69 3.37 6.30
CA GLY A 130 -18.15 3.51 7.65
C GLY A 130 -17.58 4.91 7.95
N HIS A 131 -17.19 5.66 6.91
CA HIS A 131 -16.79 7.07 7.04
C HIS A 131 -18.03 7.96 7.16
N TRP A 132 -19.01 7.82 6.26
CA TRP A 132 -20.21 8.67 6.26
C TRP A 132 -21.12 8.49 7.47
N ILE A 133 -21.13 7.30 8.11
CA ILE A 133 -21.81 7.10 9.39
C ILE A 133 -21.22 8.02 10.47
N ARG A 134 -19.90 8.26 10.43
CA ARG A 134 -19.20 9.15 11.37
C ARG A 134 -19.24 10.62 10.92
N TYR A 135 -19.23 10.85 9.61
CA TYR A 135 -19.16 12.18 8.98
C TYR A 135 -20.17 12.29 7.82
N PRO A 136 -21.48 12.49 8.11
CA PRO A 136 -22.51 12.45 7.08
C PRO A 136 -22.45 13.61 6.08
N ALA A 137 -21.88 14.75 6.48
CA ALA A 137 -21.68 15.90 5.60
C ALA A 137 -20.78 15.57 4.38
N ASP A 138 -19.86 14.62 4.54
CA ASP A 138 -18.92 14.23 3.49
C ASP A 138 -19.58 13.42 2.36
N LEU A 139 -20.87 13.07 2.50
CA LEU A 139 -21.65 12.48 1.42
C LEU A 139 -21.73 13.42 0.20
N LEU A 140 -21.64 14.74 0.42
CA LEU A 140 -21.58 15.74 -0.65
C LEU A 140 -20.36 15.52 -1.58
N MET A 141 -19.30 14.88 -1.09
CA MET A 141 -18.09 14.57 -1.85
C MET A 141 -18.20 13.27 -2.67
N LEU A 142 -19.35 12.58 -2.62
CA LEU A 142 -19.57 11.32 -3.35
C LEU A 142 -19.28 11.46 -4.87
N PRO A 143 -19.79 12.49 -5.59
CA PRO A 143 -19.49 12.64 -7.01
C PRO A 143 -17.97 12.76 -7.28
N CYS A 144 -17.27 13.54 -6.45
CA CYS A 144 -15.82 13.70 -6.54
C CYS A 144 -15.09 12.37 -6.30
N SER A 145 -15.54 11.57 -5.33
CA SER A 145 -14.94 10.26 -5.03
C SER A 145 -15.07 9.26 -6.18
N ILE A 146 -16.24 9.22 -6.84
CA ILE A 146 -16.50 8.34 -7.99
C ILE A 146 -15.62 8.75 -9.17
N LEU A 147 -15.58 10.05 -9.47
CA LEU A 147 -14.75 10.59 -10.55
C LEU A 147 -13.27 10.30 -10.31
N PHE A 148 -12.78 10.54 -9.09
CA PHE A 148 -11.40 10.22 -8.72
C PHE A 148 -11.11 8.72 -8.87
N GLY A 149 -12.05 7.83 -8.53
CA GLY A 149 -11.90 6.39 -8.75
C GLY A 149 -11.66 6.01 -10.22
N HIS A 150 -12.37 6.66 -11.15
CA HIS A 150 -12.14 6.46 -12.58
C HIS A 150 -10.80 7.03 -13.06
N VAL A 151 -10.42 8.23 -12.59
CA VAL A 151 -9.10 8.82 -12.86
C VAL A 151 -7.98 7.93 -12.33
N HIS A 152 -8.13 7.39 -11.12
CA HIS A 152 -7.18 6.49 -10.50
C HIS A 152 -7.02 5.17 -11.27
N GLY A 153 -8.02 4.76 -12.06
CA GLY A 153 -7.89 3.66 -13.01
C GLY A 153 -6.79 3.90 -14.06
N PHE A 154 -6.63 5.14 -14.54
CA PHE A 154 -5.54 5.50 -15.44
C PHE A 154 -4.19 5.55 -14.72
N ILE A 155 -4.15 6.04 -13.47
CA ILE A 155 -2.95 6.01 -12.63
C ILE A 155 -2.50 4.55 -12.41
N LYS A 156 -3.46 3.64 -12.20
CA LYS A 156 -3.20 2.20 -12.07
C LYS A 156 -2.53 1.60 -13.31
N LEU A 157 -2.99 1.99 -14.50
CA LEU A 157 -2.38 1.58 -15.77
C LEU A 157 -0.98 2.18 -15.95
N ALA A 158 -0.82 3.48 -15.68
CA ALA A 158 0.49 4.14 -15.76
C ALA A 158 1.50 3.50 -14.79
N GLY A 159 1.07 3.13 -13.59
CA GLY A 159 1.89 2.42 -12.62
C GLY A 159 2.31 1.03 -13.10
N LEU A 160 1.40 0.28 -13.73
CA LEU A 160 1.70 -1.02 -14.35
C LEU A 160 2.75 -0.91 -15.47
N LEU A 161 2.65 0.14 -16.30
CA LEU A 161 3.61 0.38 -17.38
C LEU A 161 4.97 0.90 -16.88
N THR A 162 5.04 1.36 -15.62
CA THR A 162 6.25 1.96 -15.03
C THR A 162 6.72 1.24 -13.77
N LEU A 163 6.49 -0.08 -13.67
CA LEU A 163 6.82 -0.86 -12.47
C LEU A 163 8.30 -0.85 -12.09
N SER A 164 9.18 -0.69 -13.08
CA SER A 164 10.64 -0.61 -12.89
C SER A 164 11.08 0.67 -12.16
N ALA A 165 10.23 1.70 -12.09
CA ALA A 165 10.53 2.89 -11.32
C ALA A 165 10.33 2.63 -9.81
N THR A 166 11.44 2.68 -9.07
CA THR A 166 11.50 2.49 -7.61
C THR A 166 11.76 3.78 -6.84
N SER A 167 11.81 4.93 -7.51
CA SER A 167 12.04 6.21 -6.87
C SER A 167 10.85 6.68 -6.02
N TRP A 168 11.17 7.43 -4.96
CA TRP A 168 10.22 8.10 -4.09
C TRP A 168 9.51 9.24 -4.81
N GLY A 169 10.22 10.03 -5.62
CA GLY A 169 9.67 11.02 -6.56
C GLY A 169 8.87 12.19 -5.99
N SER A 170 8.45 12.13 -4.72
CA SER A 170 7.72 13.17 -3.99
C SER A 170 8.49 13.71 -2.77
N ARG A 171 9.65 13.13 -2.43
CA ARG A 171 10.46 13.51 -1.27
C ARG A 171 11.89 13.83 -1.71
N ASP A 172 12.31 15.08 -1.51
CA ASP A 172 13.67 15.53 -1.81
C ASP A 172 14.69 14.75 -0.96
N GLY A 173 15.82 14.36 -1.56
CA GLY A 173 16.88 13.58 -0.91
C GLY A 173 16.59 12.08 -0.68
N ALA A 174 15.39 11.59 -0.96
CA ALA A 174 15.06 10.17 -0.78
C ALA A 174 15.67 9.27 -1.87
N ASP A 175 15.94 9.84 -3.04
CA ASP A 175 16.41 9.15 -4.24
C ASP A 175 17.91 9.35 -4.51
N GLU A 176 18.62 10.14 -3.70
CA GLU A 176 20.04 10.49 -3.93
C GLU A 176 20.98 9.27 -3.88
N ASP A 177 20.67 8.27 -3.05
CA ASP A 177 21.49 7.06 -2.87
C ASP A 177 20.91 5.81 -3.56
N ASN A 178 19.90 5.96 -4.42
CA ASN A 178 19.10 4.81 -4.87
C ASN A 178 19.95 3.77 -5.63
N GLN A 179 21.00 4.22 -6.35
CA GLN A 179 21.92 3.32 -7.06
C GLN A 179 22.75 2.43 -6.13
N TYR A 180 23.16 2.94 -4.96
CA TYR A 180 23.94 2.18 -3.99
C TYR A 180 23.07 1.24 -3.15
N ARG A 181 21.83 1.65 -2.84
CA ARG A 181 20.91 0.86 -2.00
C ARG A 181 20.27 -0.32 -2.70
N MET A 182 20.10 -0.22 -4.03
CA MET A 182 19.49 -1.28 -4.83
C MET A 182 20.49 -2.36 -5.26
N ILE A 183 21.75 -2.27 -4.83
CA ILE A 183 22.76 -3.31 -5.06
C ILE A 183 22.34 -4.54 -4.24
N LYS A 184 22.23 -5.69 -4.92
CA LYS A 184 21.97 -6.96 -4.25
C LYS A 184 23.17 -7.29 -3.36
N LEU A 185 22.95 -7.26 -2.04
CA LEU A 185 23.95 -7.71 -1.09
C LEU A 185 24.17 -9.23 -1.26
N PRO A 186 25.40 -9.72 -1.06
CA PRO A 186 25.66 -11.15 -0.98
C PRO A 186 24.81 -11.77 0.15
N PRO A 187 24.50 -13.07 0.08
CA PRO A 187 23.88 -13.78 1.20
C PRO A 187 24.69 -13.51 2.47
N TYR A 188 24.04 -13.18 3.57
CA TYR A 188 24.70 -13.15 4.87
C TYR A 188 25.09 -14.58 5.22
N ASP A 189 26.39 -14.86 5.32
CA ASP A 189 26.85 -16.09 5.94
C ASP A 189 26.52 -16.01 7.43
N THR A 190 25.71 -16.96 7.90
CA THR A 190 25.29 -17.04 9.31
C THR A 190 26.46 -17.28 10.26
N ASP A 191 27.61 -17.70 9.73
CA ASP A 191 28.85 -17.91 10.48
C ASP A 191 29.43 -16.58 11.02
N ASP A 192 29.13 -15.44 10.37
CA ASP A 192 29.60 -14.12 10.80
C ASP A 192 28.82 -13.57 12.02
N LEU A 193 27.60 -14.07 12.27
CA LEU A 193 26.79 -13.67 13.43
C LEU A 193 27.24 -14.39 14.71
N GLU A 194 27.64 -15.66 14.60
CA GLU A 194 28.20 -16.43 15.72
C GLU A 194 29.65 -16.01 16.06
N ALA A 195 30.36 -15.38 15.12
CA ALA A 195 31.67 -14.77 15.37
C ALA A 195 31.62 -13.48 16.23
N SER A 196 30.43 -12.98 16.57
CA SER A 196 30.28 -11.86 17.51
C SER A 196 30.27 -12.35 18.98
N LEU A 197 31.45 -12.68 19.49
CA LEU A 197 31.72 -12.86 20.92
C LEU A 197 33.03 -12.14 21.30
N PRO A 198 33.24 -11.80 22.58
CA PRO A 198 32.52 -10.91 23.49
C PRO A 198 33.16 -9.50 23.49
N LEU A 199 32.77 -8.58 24.39
CA LEU A 199 33.40 -7.25 24.56
C LEU A 199 34.94 -7.30 24.37
N ALA A 200 35.45 -6.71 23.28
CA ALA A 200 36.89 -6.59 23.07
C ALA A 200 37.43 -5.30 23.72
N PRO A 201 38.64 -5.31 24.31
CA PRO A 201 39.22 -4.16 25.00
C PRO A 201 39.75 -3.10 24.01
N ASN A 202 39.82 -1.86 24.51
CA ASN A 202 40.31 -0.67 23.82
C ASN A 202 41.71 -0.84 23.22
N SER A 203 41.80 -1.08 21.91
CA SER A 203 42.95 -0.63 21.10
C SER A 203 42.60 -0.68 19.61
N ALA A 204 42.11 0.43 19.06
CA ALA A 204 41.88 0.60 17.62
C ALA A 204 43.10 1.24 16.95
N THR A 205 43.56 0.64 15.85
CA THR A 205 44.46 1.25 14.87
C THR A 205 43.59 1.98 13.82
N PRO A 206 43.90 3.22 13.38
CA PRO A 206 42.96 4.01 12.60
C PRO A 206 43.01 3.68 11.09
N LEU A 207 41.85 3.41 10.49
CA LEU A 207 41.63 3.39 9.05
C LEU A 207 41.30 4.81 8.52
N THR A 208 41.71 5.09 7.29
CA THR A 208 41.67 6.41 6.64
C THR A 208 40.24 6.93 6.39
N MET A 209 40.02 8.22 6.69
CA MET A 209 38.70 8.89 6.78
C MET A 209 37.83 8.98 5.49
N THR A 210 38.23 8.42 4.36
CA THR A 210 37.52 8.61 3.07
C THR A 210 36.45 7.57 2.75
N GLN A 211 36.22 6.57 3.61
CA GLN A 211 35.24 5.48 3.37
C GLN A 211 34.06 5.44 4.35
N HIS A 212 33.92 6.43 5.24
CA HIS A 212 32.76 6.48 6.13
C HIS A 212 31.62 7.30 5.51
N PRO A 213 30.38 6.77 5.44
CA PRO A 213 29.20 7.62 5.27
C PRO A 213 29.13 8.61 6.44
N PRO A 214 28.56 9.82 6.23
CA PRO A 214 28.43 10.80 7.31
C PRO A 214 27.71 10.16 8.51
N PRO A 215 28.16 10.43 9.75
CA PRO A 215 27.60 9.83 10.94
C PRO A 215 26.11 10.15 11.02
N TYR A 216 25.30 9.09 11.16
CA TYR A 216 23.87 9.21 11.39
C TYR A 216 23.65 10.00 12.69
N LYS A 217 23.09 11.21 12.57
CA LYS A 217 22.66 11.98 13.75
C LYS A 217 21.55 11.19 14.43
N LYS A 218 21.85 10.62 15.59
CA LYS A 218 20.87 9.98 16.46
C LYS A 218 19.83 11.05 16.80
N HIS A 219 18.58 10.83 16.40
CA HIS A 219 17.48 11.69 16.79
C HIS A 219 17.35 11.59 18.32
N GLU A 220 17.45 12.72 19.02
CA GLU A 220 17.20 12.77 20.45
C GLU A 220 15.75 12.33 20.69
N PRO A 221 15.49 11.45 21.68
CA PRO A 221 14.13 11.07 22.01
C PRO A 221 13.38 12.31 22.46
N ASP A 222 12.32 12.66 21.73
CA ASP A 222 11.32 13.62 22.16
C ASP A 222 10.64 13.04 23.42
N GLU A 223 10.75 13.73 24.56
CA GLU A 223 10.26 13.32 25.88
C GLU A 223 8.72 13.22 25.98
N THR A 224 8.01 13.26 24.85
CA THR A 224 6.54 13.31 24.79
C THR A 224 5.86 12.00 24.39
N CYS A 225 6.57 10.86 24.39
CA CYS A 225 5.94 9.56 24.16
C CYS A 225 5.15 9.09 25.40
N PRO A 226 3.80 9.06 25.40
CA PRO A 226 3.00 8.78 26.59
C PRO A 226 2.84 7.28 26.90
N LEU A 227 3.69 6.41 26.33
CA LEU A 227 3.54 4.96 26.45
C LEU A 227 4.41 4.32 27.54
N GLN A 228 5.07 5.10 28.38
CA GLN A 228 5.72 4.62 29.61
C GLN A 228 4.72 4.62 30.79
N GLY A 229 3.60 3.91 30.63
CA GLY A 229 2.72 3.56 31.74
C GLY A 229 3.08 2.15 32.23
N HIS A 230 3.61 2.06 33.45
CA HIS A 230 3.73 0.78 34.17
C HIS A 230 2.34 0.12 34.28
N TYR A 231 2.15 -1.02 33.63
CA TYR A 231 1.01 -1.90 33.92
C TYR A 231 1.30 -2.61 35.24
N SER A 232 0.59 -2.21 36.29
CA SER A 232 0.48 -3.02 37.52
C SER A 232 -0.54 -4.12 37.25
N HIS A 233 -0.14 -5.37 37.42
CA HIS A 233 -1.08 -6.48 37.47
C HIS A 233 -1.69 -6.52 38.86
N ASP A 234 -2.94 -6.08 38.96
CA ASP A 234 -3.91 -6.50 39.98
C ASP A 234 -5.26 -6.78 39.29
#